data_AF-A0A3S4HZU2-F1
#
_entry.id   AF-A0A3S4HZU2-F1
#
_cell.length_a   1.000
_cell.length_b   1.000
_cell.length_c   1.000
_cell.angle_alpha   90.00
_cell.angle_beta   90.00
_cell.angle_gamma   90.00
#
_symmetry.space_group_name_H-M   'P 1'
#
loop_
_entity.id
_entity.type
_entity.pdbx_description
1 polymer ?
#
loop_
_entity_poly.entity_id
_entity_poly.type
_entity_poly.pdbx_seq_one_letter_code
_entity_poly.pdbx_strand_id
1 'polypeptide(L)' 'MMRGTFANIRIRNEMLPGVEGGMTRHLPGTEAMSIYDAAMLYQQEKTPLAVIAGKEYGSGIEP' A
#
# COMPACT_ATOMS: atom_id res chain seq x y z
N MET A 1 -15.65 -0.78 1.51
CA MET A 1 -14.93 -1.59 0.48
C MET A 1 -13.47 -1.69 0.92
N MET A 2 -12.95 -2.87 1.27
CA MET A 2 -11.58 -3.01 1.82
C MET A 2 -10.56 -3.52 0.79
N ARG A 3 -10.92 -4.49 -0.06
CA ARG A 3 -9.99 -5.04 -1.08
C ARG A 3 -9.68 -4.10 -2.25
N GLY A 4 -10.45 -3.03 -2.45
CA GLY A 4 -10.22 -2.05 -3.52
C GLY A 4 -9.27 -0.92 -3.13
N THR A 5 -8.95 -0.77 -1.84
CA THR A 5 -8.12 0.32 -1.34
C THR A 5 -6.67 0.10 -1.74
N PHE A 6 -6.07 1.11 -2.38
CA PHE A 6 -4.73 1.01 -2.99
C PHE A 6 -4.56 -0.11 -4.02
N ALA A 7 -5.64 -0.56 -4.68
CA ALA A 7 -5.56 -1.59 -5.72
C ALA A 7 -5.30 -1.03 -7.14
N ASN A 8 -5.07 0.28 -7.28
CA ASN A 8 -4.87 0.91 -8.58
C ASN A 8 -3.53 0.47 -9.19
N ILE A 9 -3.57 0.00 -10.44
CA ILE A 9 -2.41 -0.49 -11.20
C ILE A 9 -1.31 0.56 -11.42
N ARG A 10 -1.61 1.85 -11.26
CA ARG A 10 -0.66 2.97 -11.44
C ARG A 10 0.00 3.43 -10.14
N ILE A 11 -0.33 2.82 -8.99
CA ILE A 11 0.35 3.15 -7.73
C ILE A 11 1.83 2.79 -7.84
N ARG A 12 2.67 3.67 -7.30
CA ARG A 12 4.11 3.45 -7.16
C ARG A 12 4.46 3.50 -5.69
N ASN A 13 5.04 2.42 -5.18
CA ASN A 13 5.45 2.31 -3.79
C ASN A 13 6.97 2.35 -3.71
N GLU A 14 7.54 3.34 -3.03
CA GLU A 14 8.99 3.52 -2.90
C GLU A 14 9.68 2.35 -2.16
N MET A 15 8.93 1.54 -1.42
CA MET A 15 9.44 0.31 -0.80
C MET A 15 9.76 -0.79 -1.82
N LEU A 16 9.25 -0.70 -3.04
CA LEU A 16 9.41 -1.68 -4.13
C LEU A 16 9.80 -0.95 -5.44
N PRO A 17 11.07 -0.51 -5.57
CA PRO A 17 11.51 0.22 -6.75
C PRO A 17 11.32 -0.60 -8.03
N GLY A 18 10.69 -0.01 -9.04
CA GLY A 18 10.41 -0.65 -10.33
C GLY A 18 9.13 -1.49 -10.37
N VAL A 19 8.39 -1.61 -9.26
CA VAL A 19 7.09 -2.31 -9.21
C VAL A 19 5.95 -1.29 -9.24
N GLU A 20 5.03 -1.45 -10.19
CA GLU A 20 3.77 -0.69 -10.24
C GLU A 20 2.60 -1.54 -9.76
N GLY A 21 1.56 -0.88 -9.26
CA GLY A 21 0.33 -1.50 -8.78
C GLY A 21 0.20 -1.48 -7.26
N GLY A 22 -0.88 -2.09 -6.78
CA GLY A 22 -1.25 -2.16 -5.37
C GLY A 22 -0.37 -3.10 -4.53
N MET A 23 0.95 -2.95 -4.65
CA MET A 23 1.95 -3.84 -4.08
C MET A 23 2.74 -3.17 -2.96
N THR A 24 3.15 -3.95 -1.98
CA THR A 24 4.05 -3.57 -0.90
C THR A 24 4.81 -4.80 -0.40
N ARG A 25 5.62 -4.65 0.63
CA ARG A 25 6.24 -5.78 1.36
C ARG A 25 5.88 -5.67 2.84
N HIS A 26 5.68 -6.81 3.47
CA HIS A 26 5.57 -6.90 4.92
C HIS A 26 6.99 -6.88 5.52
N LEU A 27 7.24 -5.92 6.41
CA LEU A 27 8.55 -5.73 7.05
C LEU A 27 8.73 -6.69 8.23
N PRO A 28 9.93 -7.26 8.43
CA PRO A 28 11.20 -6.91 7.77
C PRO A 28 11.47 -7.63 6.43
N GLY A 29 10.51 -8.36 5.88
CA GLY A 29 10.66 -9.12 4.63
C GLY A 29 10.82 -8.25 3.38
N THR A 30 11.25 -8.90 2.29
CA THR A 30 11.46 -8.28 0.97
C THR A 30 10.49 -8.79 -0.11
N GLU A 31 9.66 -9.77 0.22
CA GLU A 31 8.70 -10.35 -0.72
C GLU A 31 7.58 -9.36 -1.02
N ALA A 32 7.37 -9.12 -2.31
CA ALA A 32 6.29 -8.26 -2.78
C ALA A 32 4.96 -9.01 -2.68
N MET A 33 3.96 -8.36 -2.09
CA MET A 33 2.60 -8.87 -1.93
C MET A 33 1.60 -7.73 -2.10
N SER A 34 0.32 -8.05 -2.19
CA SER A 34 -0.70 -7.01 -2.27
C SER A 34 -0.74 -6.18 -0.97
N ILE A 35 -1.09 -4.89 -1.08
CA ILE A 35 -1.27 -4.02 0.09
C ILE A 35 -2.35 -4.58 1.04
N TYR A 36 -3.36 -5.24 0.49
CA TYR A 36 -4.39 -5.91 1.28
C TYR A 36 -3.81 -7.05 2.12
N ASP A 37 -3.03 -7.95 1.53
CA ASP A 37 -2.46 -9.09 2.25
C ASP A 37 -1.49 -8.62 3.34
N ALA A 38 -0.65 -7.63 3.04
CA ALA A 38 0.23 -7.02 4.02
C ALA A 38 -0.56 -6.39 5.18
N ALA A 39 -1.65 -5.66 4.89
CA ALA A 39 -2.49 -5.06 5.93
C ALA A 39 -3.17 -6.10 6.82
N MET A 40 -3.59 -7.24 6.26
CA MET A 40 -4.17 -8.35 7.02
C MET A 40 -3.14 -9.02 7.94
N LEU A 41 -1.90 -9.20 7.48
CA LEU A 41 -0.81 -9.71 8.33
C LEU A 41 -0.55 -8.78 9.52
N TYR A 42 -0.40 -7.48 9.26
CA TYR A 42 -0.19 -6.51 10.32
C TYR A 42 -1.38 -6.41 11.30
N GLN A 43 -2.61 -6.58 10.82
CA GLN A 43 -3.79 -6.66 11.68
C GLN A 43 -3.72 -7.86 12.64
N GLN A 44 -3.29 -9.04 12.15
CA GLN A 44 -3.11 -10.24 12.98
C GLN A 44 -2.01 -10.04 14.03
N GLU A 45 -0.93 -9.37 13.64
CA GLU A 45 0.18 -9.00 14.52
C GLU A 45 -0.16 -7.89 15.52
N LYS A 46 -1.33 -7.24 15.36
CA LYS A 46 -1.75 -6.06 16.12
C LYS A 46 -0.76 -4.90 15.99
N THR A 47 -0.11 -4.80 14.85
CA THR A 47 0.84 -3.74 14.54
C THR A 47 0.10 -2.57 13.89
N PRO A 48 0.19 -1.35 14.45
CA PRO A 48 -0.42 -0.18 13.83
C PRO A 48 0.26 0.17 12.51
N LEU A 49 -0.52 0.71 11.57
CA LEU A 49 -0.05 1.08 10.24
C LEU A 49 -0.16 2.58 10.00
N ALA A 50 0.75 3.09 9.16
CA ALA A 50 0.73 4.45 8.64
C ALA A 50 1.07 4.43 7.15
N VAL A 51 0.62 5.47 6.43
CA VAL A 51 0.99 5.72 5.03
C VAL A 51 1.84 6.98 5.01
N ILE A 52 3.00 6.90 4.36
CA ILE A 52 3.85 8.06 4.07
C ILE A 52 3.64 8.40 2.60
N ALA A 53 3.30 9.66 2.33
CA ALA A 53 3.05 10.14 0.99
C ALA A 53 3.72 11.50 0.75
N GLY A 54 3.91 11.84 -0.52
CA GLY A 54 4.46 13.12 -0.94
C GLY A 54 3.44 14.27 -0.85
N LYS A 55 3.74 15.33 -1.60
CA LYS A 55 2.85 16.49 -1.72
C LYS A 55 1.54 16.11 -2.43
N GLU A 56 0.47 16.85 -2.13
CA GLU A 56 -0.84 16.71 -2.76
C GLU A 56 -1.45 15.29 -2.62
N TYR A 57 -1.08 14.56 -1.56
CA TYR A 57 -1.68 13.26 -1.28
C TYR A 57 -3.20 13.38 -1.09
N GLY A 58 -3.95 12.60 -1.86
CA GLY A 58 -5.40 12.64 -1.88
C GLY A 58 -5.99 13.71 -2.81
N SER A 59 -5.19 14.42 -3.60
CA SER A 59 -5.72 15.31 -4.63
C SER A 59 -6.49 14.51 -5.69
N GLY A 60 -7.74 14.89 -5.89
CA GLY A 60 -8.61 14.41 -6.96
C GLY A 60 -9.59 15.53 -7.30
N ILE A 61 -10.17 15.46 -8.49
CA ILE A 61 -11.25 16.38 -8.86
C ILE A 61 -12.53 15.73 -8.34
N GLU A 62 -13.15 16.34 -7.33
CA GLU A 62 -14.50 15.98 -6.88
C GLU A 62 -15.48 16.84 -7.69
N PRO A 63 -16.27 16.28 -8.62
CA PRO A 63 -17.38 17.00 -9.26
C PRO A 63 -18.60 17.13 -8.33
#